data_AF-A0A959DFP2-F1
#
_entry.id   AF-A0A959DFP2-F1
#
_cell.length_a   1.000
_cell.length_b   1.000
_cell.length_c   1.000
_cell.angle_alpha   90.00
_cell.angle_beta   90.00
_cell.angle_gamma   90.00
#
_symmetry.space_group_name_H-M   'P 1'
#
loop_
_entity.id
_entity.type
_entity.pdbx_description
1 polymer ?
#
loop_
_entity_poly.entity_id
_entity_poly.type
_entity_poly.pdbx_seq_one_letter_code
_entity_poly.pdbx_strand_id
1 'polypeptide(L)' 'TVMPLAEKGWSSIHTVIEESHFWDIIDQLKEAGAQGILVVPIEKMII' A
#
# COMPACT_ATOMS: atom_id res chain seq x y z
N THR A 1 1.18 2.46 8.03
CA THR A 1 0.98 1.59 9.21
C THR A 1 1.05 0.15 8.77
N VAL A 2 1.42 -0.75 9.68
CA VAL A 2 1.51 -2.20 9.44
C VAL A 2 0.67 -2.90 10.50
N MET A 3 -0.21 -3.82 10.09
CA MET A 3 -1.03 -4.61 11.00
C MET A 3 -0.94 -6.10 10.63
N PRO A 4 -0.85 -7.01 11.61
CA PRO A 4 -0.91 -8.44 11.33
C PRO A 4 -2.31 -8.82 10.82
N LEU A 5 -2.37 -9.68 9.81
CA LEU A 5 -3.63 -10.25 9.33
C LEU A 5 -3.97 -11.54 10.09
N ALA A 6 -5.23 -11.99 9.95
CA ALA A 6 -5.69 -13.23 10.57
C ALA A 6 -4.92 -14.47 10.06
N GLU A 7 -4.44 -14.42 8.82
CA GLU A 7 -3.62 -15.47 8.25
C GLU A 7 -2.15 -15.33 8.69
N LYS A 8 -1.58 -16.42 9.20
CA LYS A 8 -0.20 -16.44 9.70
C LYS A 8 0.79 -16.12 8.57
N GLY A 9 1.68 -15.16 8.80
CA GLY A 9 2.69 -14.73 7.83
C GLY A 9 2.23 -13.58 6.94
N TRP A 10 0.97 -13.16 7.05
CA TRP A 10 0.44 -12.01 6.32
C TRP A 10 0.40 -10.76 7.18
N SER A 11 0.58 -9.61 6.54
CA SER A 11 0.41 -8.29 7.16
C SER A 11 -0.25 -7.35 6.16
N SER A 12 -1.16 -6.51 6.64
CA SER A 12 -1.69 -5.39 5.88
C SER A 12 -0.80 -4.18 6.06
N ILE A 13 -0.56 -3.46 4.97
CA ILE A 13 0.21 -2.23 4.97
C ILE A 13 -0.70 -1.13 4.42
N HIS A 14 -0.80 -0.03 5.16
CA HIS A 14 -1.48 1.18 4.71
C HIS A 14 -0.46 2.31 4.62
N THR A 15 -0.33 2.92 3.46
CA THR A 15 0.61 4.02 3.25
C THR A 15 0.00 5.10 2.38
N VAL A 16 0.43 6.33 2.61
CA VAL A 16 0.18 7.46 1.72
C VAL A 16 1.44 7.64 0.89
N ILE A 17 1.28 7.74 -0.43
CA ILE A 17 2.40 7.95 -1.37
C ILE A 17 2.06 9.09 -2.31
N GLU A 18 3.09 9.79 -2.77
CA GLU A 18 2.94 10.83 -3.79
C GLU A 18 2.55 10.22 -5.14
N GLU A 19 1.66 10.90 -5.87
CA GLU A 19 1.15 10.42 -7.15
C GLU A 19 2.25 10.22 -8.21
N SER A 20 3.29 11.05 -8.18
CA SER A 20 4.44 10.94 -9.08
C SER A 20 5.21 9.62 -8.93
N HIS A 21 5.18 9.01 -7.75
CA HIS A 21 5.87 7.75 -7.47
C HIS A 21 4.92 6.54 -7.45
N PHE A 22 3.63 6.75 -7.74
CA PHE A 22 2.59 5.74 -7.58
C PHE A 22 2.92 4.45 -8.36
N TRP A 23 3.18 4.56 -9.67
CA TRP A 23 3.42 3.40 -10.51
C TRP A 23 4.71 2.67 -10.15
N ASP A 24 5.78 3.40 -9.89
CA ASP A 24 7.09 2.84 -9.51
C ASP A 24 7.00 2.02 -8.22
N ILE A 25 6.25 2.50 -7.23
CA ILE A 25 6.06 1.81 -5.95
C ILE A 25 5.16 0.58 -6.13
N ILE A 26 4.08 0.69 -6.91
CA ILE A 26 3.17 -0.43 -7.16
C ILE A 26 3.90 -1.60 -7.83
N ASP A 27 4.77 -1.32 -8.80
CA ASP A 27 5.50 -2.37 -9.49
C ASP A 27 6.54 -3.05 -8.57
N GLN A 28 7.28 -2.27 -7.78
CA GLN A 28 8.16 -2.82 -6.73
C GLN A 28 7.41 -3.69 -5.72
N LEU A 29 6.21 -3.27 -5.30
CA LEU A 29 5.38 -4.05 -4.38
C LEU A 29 4.93 -5.37 -5.00
N LYS A 30 4.51 -5.37 -6.27
CA LYS A 30 4.14 -6.60 -6.98
C LYS A 30 5.32 -7.55 -7.11
N GLU A 31 6.52 -7.04 -7.45
CA GLU A 31 7.75 -7.84 -7.54
C GLU A 31 8.13 -8.44 -6.18
N ALA A 32 7.90 -7.72 -5.09
CA ALA A 32 8.07 -8.21 -3.72
C ALA A 32 7.00 -9.24 -3.30
N GLY A 33 6.02 -9.53 -4.16
CA GLY A 33 4.94 -10.49 -3.89
C GLY A 33 3.74 -9.90 -3.16
N ALA A 34 3.58 -8.58 -3.13
CA ALA A 34 2.39 -7.96 -2.57
C ALA A 34 1.14 -8.33 -3.38
N GLN A 35 0.06 -8.65 -2.69
CA GLN A 35 -1.22 -9.04 -3.28
C GLN A 35 -2.35 -8.20 -2.68
N GLY A 36 -3.47 -8.08 -3.42
CA GLY A 36 -4.66 -7.37 -2.94
C GLY A 36 -4.46 -5.86 -2.75
N ILE A 37 -3.66 -5.22 -3.62
CA ILE A 37 -3.39 -3.79 -3.50
C ILE A 37 -4.65 -2.98 -3.82
N LEU A 38 -5.15 -2.25 -2.82
CA LEU A 38 -6.26 -1.32 -2.95
C LEU A 38 -5.73 0.11 -3.01
N VAL A 39 -6.21 0.87 -3.98
CA VAL A 39 -5.80 2.26 -4.23
C VAL A 39 -7.02 3.16 -4.11
N VAL A 40 -6.88 4.21 -3.31
CA VAL A 40 -7.92 5.22 -3.11
C VAL A 40 -7.29 6.61 -3.20
N PRO A 41 -7.87 7.54 -3.99
CA PRO A 41 -7.39 8.91 -4.03
C PRO A 41 -7.71 9.62 -2.70
N ILE A 42 -6.84 10.53 -2.27
CA ILE A 42 -7.05 11.36 -1.08
C ILE A 42 -7.51 12.74 -1.55
N GLU A 43 -8.80 13.05 -1.34
CA GLU A 43 -9.38 14.33 -1.75
C GLU A 43 -8.92 15.51 -0.86
N LYS A 44 -8.74 15.25 0.43
CA LYS A 44 -8.32 16.26 1.40
C LYS A 44 -7.49 15.64 2.50
N MET A 45 -6.28 16.13 2.67
CA MET A 45 -5.42 15.82 3.81
C MET A 45 -5.34 17.06 4.71
N ILE A 46 -5.64 16.87 5.99
CA ILE A 46 -5.40 17.88 7.03
C ILE A 46 -4.31 17.28 7.92
N ILE A 47 -3.23 18.03 8.10
CA ILE A 47 -2.04 17.61 8.87
C ILE A 47 -2.19 18.05 10.32
#